data_AF-A0A673LVZ9-F1
#
_entry.id   AF-A0A673LVZ9-F1
#
_cell.length_a   1.000
_cell.length_b   1.000
_cell.length_c   1.000
_cell.angle_alpha   90.00
_cell.angle_beta   90.00
_cell.angle_gamma   90.00
#
_symmetry.space_group_name_H-M   'P 1'
#
loop_
_entity.id
_entity.type
_entity.pdbx_description
1 polymer ?
#
loop_
_entity_poly.entity_id
_entity_poly.type
_entity_poly.pdbx_seq_one_letter_code
_entity_poly.pdbx_strand_id
1 'polypeptide(L)'
;LASMDIGECEYSKEDLSDMVYTVKLVFNQKLRCSYDSRLGKYVGYDELGIRNAEHYNNQKTGNESRESELIEELHHLNLLEMMVTFTTFISLSLHLSSQPCKARYGQLTALECHAYDSYPQVSTQLDNGDWIPVSCRMEHSGLEEPLVVQWGETRSCSILTID
;
A
#
# COMPACT_ATOMS: atom_id res chain seq x y z
N LEU A 1 11.49 -15.45 24.49
CA LEU A 1 11.52 -14.01 24.20
C LEU A 1 11.64 -13.87 22.70
N ALA A 2 10.68 -13.23 22.03
CA ALA A 2 10.69 -13.10 20.57
C ALA A 2 11.59 -11.91 20.16
N SER A 3 12.71 -12.23 19.53
CA SER A 3 13.46 -11.29 18.68
C SER A 3 13.03 -11.55 17.24
N MET A 4 12.65 -10.50 16.53
CA MET A 4 12.22 -10.57 15.14
C MET A 4 13.01 -9.55 14.34
N ASP A 5 13.58 -10.01 13.24
CA ASP A 5 14.24 -9.19 12.24
C ASP A 5 13.22 -8.91 11.16
N ILE A 6 12.94 -7.63 10.90
CA ILE A 6 11.97 -7.19 9.88
C ILE A 6 12.75 -6.49 8.78
N GLY A 7 12.70 -7.03 7.56
CA GLY A 7 13.17 -6.36 6.35
C GLY A 7 12.03 -5.55 5.73
N GLU A 8 12.25 -4.26 5.51
CA GLU A 8 11.34 -3.36 4.78
C GLU A 8 12.05 -2.82 3.55
N CYS A 9 11.31 -2.66 2.46
CA CYS A 9 11.79 -2.06 1.22
C CYS A 9 10.84 -0.96 0.75
N GLU A 10 11.40 0.19 0.44
CA GLU A 10 10.72 1.33 -0.14
C GLU A 10 11.27 1.57 -1.53
N TYR A 11 10.40 1.66 -2.54
CA TYR A 11 10.78 1.90 -3.92
C TYR A 11 9.64 2.62 -4.64
N SER A 12 9.95 3.34 -5.72
CA SER A 12 8.92 4.04 -6.51
C SER A 12 9.01 3.71 -7.99
N LYS A 13 10.10 3.11 -8.44
CA LYS A 13 10.28 2.68 -9.83
C LYS A 13 10.07 1.19 -10.00
N GLU A 14 9.50 0.81 -11.14
CA GLU A 14 9.31 -0.59 -11.54
C GLU A 14 10.64 -1.35 -11.68
N ASP A 15 11.73 -0.65 -12.00
CA ASP A 15 13.07 -1.25 -12.14
C ASP A 15 13.83 -1.37 -10.81
N LEU A 16 13.21 -0.97 -9.68
CA LEU A 16 13.80 -0.95 -8.34
C LEU A 16 15.09 -0.14 -8.19
N SER A 17 15.44 0.69 -9.18
CA SER A 17 16.71 1.41 -9.17
C SER A 17 16.82 2.45 -8.06
N ASP A 18 15.69 2.84 -7.45
CA ASP A 18 15.60 3.78 -6.34
C ASP A 18 15.28 3.11 -5.00
N MET A 19 15.37 1.78 -4.92
CA MET A 19 15.00 1.03 -3.74
C MET A 19 15.89 1.35 -2.53
N VAL A 20 15.25 1.56 -1.40
CA VAL A 20 15.84 1.75 -0.08
C VAL A 20 15.34 0.63 0.82
N TYR A 21 16.25 -0.17 1.37
CA TYR A 21 15.90 -1.19 2.34
C TYR A 21 16.30 -0.78 3.77
N THR A 22 15.50 -1.22 4.72
CA THR A 22 15.68 -1.02 6.15
C THR A 22 15.55 -2.36 6.88
N VAL A 23 16.52 -2.72 7.72
CA VAL A 23 16.42 -3.91 8.58
C VAL A 23 16.21 -3.49 10.02
N LYS A 24 15.10 -3.89 10.61
CA LYS A 24 14.69 -3.53 11.97
C LYS A 24 14.86 -4.70 12.91
N LEU A 25 15.59 -4.49 14.00
CA LEU A 25 15.74 -5.44 15.09
C LEU A 25 14.70 -5.11 16.17
N VAL A 26 13.62 -5.90 16.22
CA VAL A 26 12.50 -5.69 17.14
C VAL A 26 12.52 -6.76 18.24
N PHE A 27 12.48 -6.31 19.49
CA PHE A 27 12.43 -7.18 20.65
C PHE A 27 11.29 -6.78 21.57
N ASN A 28 10.40 -7.71 21.88
CA ASN A 28 9.21 -7.44 22.71
C ASN A 28 8.40 -6.24 22.17
N GLN A 29 8.16 -6.22 20.85
CA GLN A 29 7.47 -5.13 20.13
C GLN A 29 8.17 -3.75 20.21
N LYS A 30 9.42 -3.69 20.68
CA LYS A 30 10.22 -2.47 20.70
C LYS A 30 11.33 -2.54 19.68
N LEU A 31 11.41 -1.51 18.84
CA LEU A 31 12.53 -1.33 17.93
C LEU A 31 13.79 -0.99 18.72
N ARG A 32 14.79 -1.87 18.65
CA ARG A 32 16.07 -1.69 19.35
C ARG A 32 17.03 -0.89 18.50
N CYS A 33 17.30 -1.39 17.31
CA CYS A 33 18.15 -0.73 16.33
C CYS A 33 17.71 -1.12 14.93
N SER A 34 18.12 -0.33 13.95
CA SER A 34 17.85 -0.62 12.55
C SER A 34 19.00 -0.21 11.66
N TYR A 35 19.21 -0.96 10.59
CA TYR A 35 20.10 -0.59 9.49
C TYR A 35 19.28 0.13 8.41
N ASP A 36 19.80 1.26 7.92
CA ASP A 36 19.23 2.00 6.80
C ASP A 36 20.27 2.06 5.69
N SER A 37 19.93 1.53 4.51
CA SER A 37 20.81 1.50 3.33
C SER A 37 21.23 2.89 2.85
N ARG A 38 20.45 3.94 3.11
CA ARG A 38 20.84 5.35 2.84
C ARG A 38 21.98 5.80 3.74
N LEU A 39 22.06 5.24 4.95
CA LEU A 39 23.07 5.58 5.95
C LEU A 39 24.26 4.62 5.94
N GLY A 40 24.11 3.42 5.37
CA GLY A 40 25.14 2.38 5.33
C GLY A 40 25.48 1.79 6.71
N LYS A 41 24.60 1.96 7.72
CA LYS A 41 24.91 1.60 9.11
C LYS A 41 23.68 1.40 9.99
N TYR A 42 23.88 0.73 11.12
CA TYR A 42 22.90 0.60 12.19
C TYR A 42 22.78 1.87 13.04
N VAL A 43 21.55 2.19 13.43
CA VAL A 43 21.18 3.25 14.38
C VAL A 43 20.42 2.62 15.54
N GLY A 44 20.81 2.93 16.77
CA GLY A 44 20.14 2.46 17.99
C GLY A 44 19.13 3.46 18.54
N TYR A 45 18.01 2.97 19.08
CA TYR A 45 16.91 3.78 19.61
C TYR A 45 16.78 3.74 21.13
N ASP A 46 17.43 2.78 21.79
CA ASP A 46 17.53 2.69 23.25
C ASP A 46 18.94 2.26 23.68
N GLU A 47 19.25 2.27 24.97
CA GLU A 47 20.61 1.98 25.47
C GLU A 47 21.19 0.62 25.05
N LEU A 48 20.33 -0.38 24.84
CA LEU A 48 20.75 -1.70 24.39
C LEU A 48 20.86 -1.73 22.87
N GLY A 49 19.96 -1.04 22.19
CA GLY A 49 19.99 -0.79 20.76
C GLY A 49 21.21 -0.01 20.30
N ILE A 50 21.66 0.99 21.06
CA ILE A 50 22.87 1.78 20.78
C ILE A 50 24.10 0.87 20.87
N ARG A 51 24.22 0.09 21.96
CA ARG A 51 25.32 -0.87 22.12
C ARG A 51 25.35 -1.92 21.01
N ASN A 52 24.17 -2.41 20.61
CA ASN A 52 24.05 -3.35 19.51
C ASN A 52 24.43 -2.69 18.17
N ALA A 53 23.96 -1.48 17.90
CA ALA A 53 24.28 -0.75 16.68
C ALA A 53 25.78 -0.47 16.56
N GLU A 54 26.44 -0.02 17.65
CA GLU A 54 27.89 0.15 17.70
C GLU A 54 28.62 -1.18 17.45
N HIS A 55 28.14 -2.27 18.06
CA HIS A 55 28.72 -3.58 17.85
C HIS A 55 28.62 -4.04 16.38
N TYR A 56 27.46 -3.88 15.75
CA TYR A 56 27.28 -4.23 14.33
C TYR A 56 28.11 -3.34 13.41
N ASN A 57 28.11 -2.02 13.64
CA ASN A 57 28.86 -1.07 12.81
C ASN A 57 30.39 -1.26 12.89
N ASN A 58 30.90 -1.78 14.00
CA ASN A 58 32.32 -2.08 14.16
C ASN A 58 32.73 -3.40 13.50
N GLN A 59 31.78 -4.24 13.07
CA GLN A 59 32.07 -5.45 12.31
C GLN A 59 32.18 -5.10 10.82
N LYS A 60 33.41 -5.01 10.31
CA LYS A 60 33.69 -4.67 8.91
C LYS A 60 32.99 -5.61 7.92
N THR A 61 32.93 -6.90 8.24
CA THR A 61 32.22 -7.92 7.47
C THR A 61 30.70 -7.81 7.63
N GLY A 62 30.21 -7.34 8.78
CA GLY A 62 28.78 -7.35 9.12
C GLY A 62 27.95 -6.36 8.32
N ASN A 63 28.48 -5.17 7.99
CA ASN A 63 27.73 -4.19 7.19
C ASN A 63 27.80 -4.52 5.70
N GLU A 64 29.00 -4.71 5.13
CA GLU A 64 29.18 -5.03 3.71
C GLU A 64 28.55 -6.39 3.34
N SER A 65 28.62 -7.41 4.21
CA SER A 65 27.93 -8.67 3.96
C SER A 65 26.42 -8.56 4.13
N ARG A 66 25.90 -7.70 5.02
CA ARG A 66 24.44 -7.51 5.12
C ARG A 66 23.89 -6.78 3.90
N GLU A 67 24.59 -5.79 3.38
CA GLU A 67 24.19 -5.15 2.11
C GLU A 67 24.12 -6.17 0.98
N SER A 68 25.13 -7.05 0.89
CA SER A 68 25.22 -8.07 -0.16
C SER A 68 24.16 -9.18 0.00
N GLU A 69 23.94 -9.67 1.23
CA GLU A 69 22.96 -10.72 1.57
C GLU A 69 21.52 -10.24 1.34
N LEU A 70 21.20 -8.99 1.69
CA LEU A 70 19.88 -8.43 1.49
C LEU A 70 19.58 -8.18 0.00
N ILE A 71 20.57 -7.71 -0.77
CA ILE A 71 20.42 -7.62 -2.23
C ILE A 71 20.14 -9.00 -2.83
N GLU A 72 20.82 -10.05 -2.36
CA GLU A 72 20.62 -11.43 -2.83
C GLU A 72 19.24 -11.98 -2.44
N GLU A 73 18.76 -11.77 -1.21
CA GLU A 73 17.40 -12.15 -0.79
C GLU A 73 16.32 -11.42 -1.60
N LEU A 74 16.53 -10.13 -1.90
CA LEU A 74 15.59 -9.31 -2.69
C LEU A 74 15.51 -9.78 -4.14
N HIS A 75 16.64 -10.19 -4.74
CA HIS A 75 16.64 -10.78 -6.08
C HIS A 75 15.82 -12.08 -6.16
N HIS A 76 15.74 -12.84 -5.06
CA HIS A 76 15.08 -14.16 -5.06
C HIS A 76 13.59 -14.10 -4.69
N LEU A 77 13.14 -13.10 -3.93
CA LEU A 77 11.75 -12.99 -3.45
C LEU A 77 10.90 -11.94 -4.21
N ASN A 78 11.49 -10.85 -4.71
CA ASN A 78 10.69 -9.69 -5.12
C ASN A 78 10.19 -9.68 -6.56
N LEU A 79 10.79 -10.39 -7.52
CA LEU A 79 10.38 -10.20 -8.94
C LEU A 79 8.92 -10.61 -9.19
N LEU A 80 8.43 -11.67 -8.54
CA LEU A 80 7.06 -12.13 -8.74
C LEU A 80 6.05 -11.33 -7.90
N GLU A 81 6.32 -11.09 -6.61
CA GLU A 81 5.43 -10.30 -5.74
C GLU A 81 5.36 -8.82 -6.15
N MET A 82 6.47 -8.24 -6.59
CA MET A 82 6.51 -6.85 -7.07
C MET A 82 5.73 -6.70 -8.37
N MET A 83 5.89 -7.63 -9.31
CA MET A 83 5.15 -7.57 -10.57
C MET A 83 3.64 -7.70 -10.29
N VAL A 84 3.22 -8.64 -9.44
CA VAL A 84 1.81 -8.78 -9.02
C VAL A 84 1.29 -7.51 -8.36
N THR A 85 2.01 -6.89 -7.42
CA THR A 85 1.51 -5.66 -6.74
C THR A 85 1.44 -4.43 -7.66
N PHE A 86 2.31 -4.32 -8.67
CA PHE A 86 2.28 -3.21 -9.62
C PHE A 86 1.26 -3.40 -10.75
N THR A 87 1.05 -4.64 -11.20
CA THR A 87 0.26 -4.92 -12.40
C THR A 87 -1.13 -5.45 -12.11
N THR A 88 -1.42 -5.90 -10.88
CA THR A 88 -2.77 -6.39 -10.57
C THR A 88 -3.75 -5.24 -10.44
N PHE A 89 -4.71 -5.22 -11.35
CA PHE A 89 -5.96 -4.49 -11.20
C PHE A 89 -7.08 -5.51 -11.00
N ILE A 90 -7.84 -5.37 -9.91
CA ILE A 90 -8.95 -6.26 -9.59
C ILE A 90 -10.23 -5.71 -10.22
N SER A 91 -11.16 -6.62 -10.54
CA SER A 91 -12.49 -6.30 -11.06
C SER A 91 -13.20 -5.29 -10.15
N LEU A 92 -13.52 -4.14 -10.72
CA LEU A 92 -14.00 -2.98 -9.99
C LEU A 92 -15.51 -2.86 -10.16
N SER A 93 -16.23 -2.89 -9.06
CA SER A 93 -17.71 -2.84 -9.07
C SER A 93 -18.19 -1.55 -8.43
N LEU A 94 -18.95 -0.75 -9.18
CA LEU A 94 -19.50 0.52 -8.72
C LEU A 94 -21.01 0.39 -8.49
N HIS A 95 -21.44 0.68 -7.28
CA HIS A 95 -22.83 0.62 -6.87
C HIS A 95 -23.28 1.95 -6.30
N LEU A 96 -24.39 2.45 -6.83
CA LEU A 96 -25.05 3.65 -6.34
C LEU A 96 -26.36 3.23 -5.67
N SER A 97 -26.44 3.43 -4.35
CA SER A 97 -27.58 2.97 -3.54
C SER A 97 -28.14 4.09 -2.67
N SER A 98 -29.39 3.90 -2.23
CA SER A 98 -30.06 4.81 -1.31
C SER A 98 -29.97 4.19 0.06
N GLN A 99 -29.34 4.90 0.98
CA GLN A 99 -29.29 4.49 2.36
C GLN A 99 -30.32 5.29 3.14
N PRO A 100 -31.28 4.62 3.82
CA PRO A 100 -32.18 5.31 4.73
C PRO A 100 -31.38 5.73 5.97
N CYS A 101 -31.19 7.03 6.15
CA CYS A 101 -30.52 7.60 7.31
C CYS A 101 -31.55 8.18 8.28
N LYS A 102 -31.37 7.94 9.58
CA LYS A 102 -32.18 8.59 10.61
C LYS A 102 -31.79 10.05 10.69
N ALA A 103 -32.72 10.95 10.35
CA ALA A 103 -32.56 12.37 10.60
C ALA A 103 -33.09 12.73 11.99
N ARG A 104 -32.65 13.86 12.53
CA ARG A 104 -33.16 14.39 13.80
C ARG A 104 -34.67 14.70 13.74
N TYR A 105 -35.19 14.96 12.54
CA TYR A 105 -36.61 15.06 12.20
C TYR A 105 -36.86 14.38 10.84
N GLY A 106 -37.58 13.26 10.83
CA GLY A 106 -37.93 12.53 9.61
C GLY A 106 -36.90 11.51 9.12
N GLN A 107 -37.08 11.05 7.88
CA GLN A 107 -36.21 10.09 7.21
C GLN A 107 -35.53 10.81 6.05
N LEU A 108 -34.20 10.95 6.11
CA LEU A 108 -33.40 11.43 4.98
C LEU A 108 -32.98 10.22 4.16
N THR A 109 -33.07 10.33 2.84
CA THR A 109 -32.45 9.37 1.93
C THR A 109 -31.11 9.95 1.53
N ALA A 110 -30.02 9.35 2.02
CA ALA A 110 -28.68 9.66 1.55
C ALA A 110 -28.37 8.77 0.34
N LEU A 111 -27.67 9.33 -0.64
CA LEU A 111 -27.14 8.59 -1.76
C LEU A 111 -25.69 8.24 -1.44
N GLU A 112 -25.36 6.96 -1.57
CA GLU A 112 -24.03 6.46 -1.27
C GLU A 112 -23.46 5.77 -2.51
N CYS A 113 -22.23 6.14 -2.86
CA CYS A 113 -21.51 5.49 -3.93
C CYS A 113 -20.41 4.59 -3.38
N HIS A 114 -20.55 3.30 -3.64
CA HIS A 114 -19.63 2.26 -3.20
C HIS A 114 -18.83 1.73 -4.37
N ALA A 115 -17.52 1.69 -4.21
CA ALA A 115 -16.64 0.92 -5.05
C ALA A 115 -16.15 -0.30 -4.26
N TYR A 116 -16.40 -1.50 -4.79
CA TYR A 116 -15.95 -2.75 -4.18
C TYR A 116 -14.80 -3.36 -4.97
N ASP A 117 -14.02 -4.19 -4.26
CA ASP A 117 -12.95 -5.02 -4.82
C ASP A 117 -11.92 -4.21 -5.64
N SER A 118 -11.69 -2.97 -5.22
CA SER A 118 -10.72 -2.07 -5.85
C SER A 118 -9.31 -2.31 -5.32
N TYR A 119 -8.37 -2.57 -6.23
CA TYR A 119 -6.94 -2.49 -5.94
C TYR A 119 -6.21 -1.82 -7.11
N PRO A 120 -5.37 -0.79 -6.88
CA PRO A 120 -5.20 -0.06 -5.62
C PRO A 120 -6.48 0.73 -5.24
N GLN A 121 -6.45 1.41 -4.09
CA GLN A 121 -7.59 2.18 -3.56
C GLN A 121 -8.09 3.22 -4.58
N VAL A 122 -9.41 3.41 -4.66
CA VAL A 122 -10.08 4.29 -5.64
C VAL A 122 -10.64 5.55 -5.01
N SER A 123 -10.92 6.53 -5.87
CA SER A 123 -11.71 7.71 -5.52
C SER A 123 -13.07 7.68 -6.23
N THR A 124 -14.13 8.00 -5.50
CA THR A 124 -15.49 8.10 -6.04
C THR A 124 -16.05 9.50 -5.82
N GLN A 125 -16.83 9.98 -6.79
CA GLN A 125 -17.48 11.28 -6.78
C GLN A 125 -18.97 11.12 -7.08
N LEU A 126 -19.82 11.71 -6.24
CA LEU A 126 -21.26 11.78 -6.46
C LEU A 126 -21.60 13.12 -7.12
N ASP A 127 -22.12 13.05 -8.34
CA ASP A 127 -22.57 14.21 -9.10
C ASP A 127 -24.09 14.35 -8.95
N ASN A 128 -24.54 15.49 -8.39
CA ASN A 128 -25.96 15.83 -8.22
C ASN A 128 -26.16 17.34 -8.49
N GLY A 129 -26.98 17.70 -9.49
CA GLY A 129 -27.24 19.09 -9.85
C GLY A 129 -28.64 19.28 -10.43
N ASP A 130 -29.16 20.51 -10.41
CA ASP A 130 -30.55 20.85 -10.78
C ASP A 130 -30.98 20.39 -12.19
N TRP A 131 -30.02 20.08 -13.07
CA TRP A 131 -30.25 19.58 -14.43
C TRP A 131 -29.37 18.38 -14.80
N ILE A 132 -28.68 17.78 -13.84
CA ILE A 132 -27.78 16.64 -14.06
C ILE A 132 -28.40 15.42 -13.39
N PRO A 133 -28.61 14.30 -14.12
CA PRO A 133 -29.08 13.08 -13.50
C PRO A 133 -28.05 12.62 -12.45
N VAL A 134 -28.56 12.18 -11.29
CA VAL A 134 -27.72 11.68 -10.19
C VAL A 134 -26.85 10.54 -10.71
N SER A 135 -25.54 10.70 -10.56
CA SER A 135 -24.58 9.69 -11.01
C SER A 135 -23.40 9.58 -10.06
N CYS A 136 -22.80 8.39 -10.03
CA CYS A 136 -21.51 8.21 -9.41
C CYS A 136 -20.44 7.99 -10.46
N ARG A 137 -19.35 8.75 -10.33
CA ARG A 137 -18.13 8.64 -11.12
C ARG A 137 -17.02 8.02 -10.26
N MET A 138 -16.24 7.13 -10.85
CA MET A 138 -15.09 6.52 -10.21
C MET A 138 -13.88 6.61 -11.12
N GLU A 139 -12.79 7.07 -10.55
CA GLU A 139 -11.49 7.17 -11.21
C GLU A 139 -10.53 6.16 -10.60
N HIS A 140 -9.84 5.41 -11.47
CA HIS A 140 -8.91 4.36 -11.08
C HIS A 140 -7.77 4.28 -12.09
N SER A 141 -6.57 3.95 -11.61
CA SER A 141 -5.37 3.85 -12.45
C SER A 141 -5.43 2.70 -13.47
N GLY A 142 -6.26 1.67 -13.23
CA GLY A 142 -6.48 0.58 -14.18
C GLY A 142 -7.51 0.89 -15.28
N LEU A 143 -8.22 2.02 -15.19
CA LEU A 143 -9.26 2.41 -16.16
C LEU A 143 -8.73 3.47 -17.13
N GLU A 144 -8.91 3.25 -18.44
CA GLU A 144 -8.62 4.27 -19.47
C GLU A 144 -9.60 5.45 -19.38
N GLU A 145 -10.85 5.18 -19.02
CA GLU A 145 -11.92 6.17 -18.86
C GLU A 145 -12.66 5.97 -17.53
N PRO A 146 -13.13 7.05 -16.88
CA PRO A 146 -13.82 6.94 -15.59
C PRO A 146 -15.13 6.14 -15.72
N LEU A 147 -15.36 5.21 -14.78
CA LEU A 147 -16.60 4.46 -14.73
C LEU A 147 -17.71 5.33 -14.14
N VAL A 148 -18.82 5.46 -14.86
CA VAL A 148 -19.98 6.26 -14.44
C VAL A 148 -21.23 5.39 -14.37
N VAL A 149 -21.92 5.44 -13.22
CA VAL A 149 -23.18 4.73 -12.95
C VAL A 149 -24.27 5.74 -12.64
N GLN A 150 -25.38 5.66 -13.36
CA GLN A 150 -26.57 6.48 -13.14
C GLN A 150 -27.46 5.88 -12.04
N TRP A 151 -28.24 6.73 -11.38
CA TRP A 151 -29.19 6.31 -10.35
C TRP A 151 -30.15 5.22 -10.84
N GLY A 152 -30.18 4.07 -10.14
CA GLY A 152 -31.03 2.93 -10.49
C GLY A 152 -30.39 1.90 -11.43
N GLU A 153 -29.16 2.13 -11.90
CA GLU A 153 -28.37 1.14 -12.66
C GLU A 153 -27.28 0.50 -11.78
N THR A 154 -26.84 -0.71 -12.15
CA THR A 154 -25.63 -1.34 -11.60
C THR A 154 -24.70 -1.64 -12.76
N ARG A 155 -23.41 -1.29 -12.63
CA ARG A 155 -22.40 -1.63 -13.64
C ARG A 155 -21.18 -2.23 -12.96
N SER A 156 -20.72 -3.35 -13.50
CA SER A 156 -19.45 -3.97 -13.15
C SER A 156 -18.49 -3.82 -14.33
N CYS A 157 -17.23 -3.51 -14.04
CA CYS A 157 -16.17 -3.51 -15.03
C CYS A 157 -15.05 -4.45 -14.56
N SER A 158 -14.80 -5.49 -15.34
CA SER A 158 -13.69 -6.41 -15.10
C SER A 158 -12.48 -5.93 -15.90
N ILE A 159 -11.56 -5.25 -15.23
CA ILE A 159 -10.19 -5.05 -15.73
C ILE A 159 -9.41 -6.28 -15.27
N LEU A 160 -8.83 -7.02 -16.20
CA LEU A 160 -7.91 -8.10 -15.89
C LEU A 160 -6.55 -7.71 -16.43
N THR A 161 -5.58 -7.55 -15.55
CA THR A 161 -4.16 -7.54 -15.93
C THR A 161 -3.39 -8.51 -15.06
N ILE A 162 -2.96 -9.59 -15.72
CA ILE A 162 -1.91 -10.52 -15.33
C ILE A 162 -1.11 -10.73 -16.62
N ASP A 163 0.12 -10.22 -16.66
CA ASP A 163 1.26 -10.71 -17.44
C ASP A 163 2.54 -10.22 -16.76
#